data_AF-A0A357V0J3-F1
#
_entry.id   AF-A0A357V0J3-F1
#
_cell.length_a   1.000
_cell.length_b   1.000
_cell.length_c   1.000
_cell.angle_alpha   90.00
_cell.angle_beta   90.00
_cell.angle_gamma   90.00
#
_symmetry.space_group_name_H-M   'P 1'
#
loop_
_entity.id
_entity.type
_entity.pdbx_description
1 polymer ?
#
loop_
_entity_poly.entity_id
_entity_poly.type
_entity_poly.pdbx_seq_one_letter_code
_entity_poly.pdbx_strand_id
1 'polypeptide(L)' 'AAAHLPLSSHLYPEISVHLLAATPTRHWLEYVDWAEPILAEALSVTGGHCRPAEKPGIGIEWNDRAVDKYGV' A
#
# COMPACT_ATOMS: atom_id res chain seq x y z
N ALA A 1 -11.40 -1.31 27.90
CA ALA A 1 -10.24 -2.08 27.41
C ALA A 1 -10.31 -2.21 25.89
N ALA A 2 -9.20 -2.40 25.19
CA ALA A 2 -9.20 -2.65 23.74
C ALA A 2 -9.62 -4.11 23.42
N ALA A 3 -10.24 -4.35 22.26
CA ALA A 3 -10.84 -5.65 21.92
C ALA A 3 -9.85 -6.71 21.36
N HIS A 4 -8.61 -6.33 21.03
CA HIS A 4 -7.55 -7.22 20.52
C HIS A 4 -7.95 -8.10 19.31
N LEU A 5 -8.87 -7.62 18.48
CA LEU A 5 -9.31 -8.35 17.30
C LEU A 5 -8.26 -8.28 16.17
N PRO A 6 -8.09 -9.35 15.36
CA PRO A 6 -7.26 -9.32 14.16
C PRO A 6 -7.74 -8.23 13.19
N LEU A 7 -6.82 -7.46 12.65
CA LEU A 7 -7.09 -6.35 11.74
C LEU A 7 -6.41 -6.62 10.39
N SER A 8 -7.22 -6.72 9.34
CA SER A 8 -6.75 -6.70 7.94
C SER A 8 -7.05 -5.34 7.31
N SER A 9 -6.42 -5.04 6.18
CA SER A 9 -6.75 -3.86 5.37
C SER A 9 -7.67 -4.21 4.20
N HIS A 10 -8.30 -3.19 3.61
CA HIS A 10 -9.02 -3.29 2.34
C HIS A 10 -8.57 -2.17 1.40
N LEU A 11 -8.11 -2.54 0.21
CA LEU A 11 -7.51 -1.70 -0.82
C LEU A 11 -6.30 -0.89 -0.34
N TYR A 12 -5.90 0.08 -1.17
CA TYR A 12 -4.80 1.03 -0.93
C TYR A 12 -3.54 0.36 -0.39
N PRO A 13 -3.02 -0.71 -1.04
CA PRO A 13 -1.95 -1.53 -0.46
C PRO A 13 -0.69 -0.71 -0.12
N GLU A 14 -0.40 0.34 -0.87
CA GLU A 14 0.72 1.27 -0.67
C GLU A 14 0.60 2.03 0.66
N ILE A 15 -0.62 2.35 1.10
CA ILE A 15 -0.87 3.05 2.36
C ILE A 15 -1.06 2.03 3.49
N SER A 16 -1.84 1.00 3.22
CA SER A 16 -2.21 -0.07 4.15
C SER A 16 -0.99 -0.80 4.69
N VAL A 17 0.07 -0.99 3.90
CA VAL A 17 1.30 -1.64 4.37
C VAL A 17 1.97 -0.87 5.52
N HIS A 18 1.94 0.46 5.50
CA HIS A 18 2.46 1.29 6.60
C HIS A 18 1.60 1.16 7.85
N LEU A 19 0.27 1.23 7.69
CA LEU A 19 -0.68 1.12 8.81
C LEU A 19 -0.62 -0.26 9.47
N LEU A 20 -0.57 -1.33 8.68
CA LEU A 20 -0.45 -2.69 9.19
C LEU A 20 0.90 -2.93 9.86
N ALA A 21 2.01 -2.38 9.32
CA ALA A 21 3.32 -2.49 9.98
C ALA A 21 3.31 -1.94 11.41
N ALA A 22 2.55 -0.87 11.66
CA ALA A 22 2.37 -0.27 12.98
C ALA A 22 1.25 -0.92 13.83
N THR A 23 0.46 -1.84 13.27
CA THR A 23 -0.70 -2.44 13.95
C THR A 23 -0.30 -3.73 14.69
N PRO A 24 -0.45 -3.81 16.02
CA PRO A 24 -0.08 -5.00 16.79
C PRO A 24 -0.89 -6.26 16.45
N THR A 25 -2.15 -6.09 16.05
CA THR A 25 -3.06 -7.19 15.67
C THR A 25 -3.20 -7.36 14.16
N ARG A 26 -2.21 -6.89 13.37
CA ARG A 26 -2.23 -7.04 11.91
C ARG A 26 -2.44 -8.50 11.50
N HIS A 27 -3.27 -8.71 10.50
CA HIS A 27 -3.64 -10.03 9.99
C HIS A 27 -3.23 -10.16 8.53
N TRP A 28 -4.07 -9.73 7.59
CA TRP A 28 -3.75 -9.74 6.16
C TRP A 28 -3.71 -8.33 5.57
N LEU A 29 -2.74 -8.11 4.68
CA LEU A 29 -2.78 -7.00 3.75
C LEU A 29 -3.55 -7.48 2.52
N GLU A 30 -4.62 -6.79 2.15
CA GLU A 30 -5.21 -6.96 0.82
C GLU A 30 -4.31 -6.27 -0.22
N TYR A 31 -3.93 -7.01 -1.26
CA TYR A 31 -3.12 -6.49 -2.36
C TYR A 31 -3.93 -6.51 -3.67
N VAL A 32 -3.89 -5.39 -4.38
CA VAL A 32 -4.38 -5.21 -5.74
C VAL A 32 -3.41 -4.30 -6.49
N ASP A 33 -3.24 -4.51 -7.79
CA ASP A 33 -2.31 -3.76 -8.65
C ASP A 33 -2.98 -2.59 -9.40
N TRP A 34 -4.24 -2.28 -9.08
CA TRP A 34 -5.08 -1.39 -9.89
C TRP A 34 -4.52 0.04 -10.03
N ALA A 35 -3.83 0.53 -9.00
CA ALA A 35 -3.24 1.87 -9.00
C ALA A 35 -1.84 1.91 -9.62
N GLU A 36 -1.15 0.76 -9.77
CA GLU A 36 0.22 0.70 -10.29
C GLU A 36 0.44 1.46 -11.61
N PRO A 37 -0.51 1.47 -12.58
CA PRO A 37 -0.32 2.19 -13.84
C PRO A 37 -0.06 3.70 -13.69
N ILE A 38 -0.50 4.33 -12.59
CA ILE A 38 -0.32 5.77 -12.34
C ILE A 38 0.77 6.06 -11.30
N LEU A 39 1.40 5.05 -10.72
CA LEU A 39 2.49 5.20 -9.77
C LEU A 39 3.84 5.18 -10.49
N ALA A 40 4.80 5.98 -10.02
CA ALA A 40 6.18 5.95 -10.51
C ALA A 40 6.89 4.64 -10.15
N GLU A 41 6.60 4.11 -8.96
CA GLU A 41 7.09 2.83 -8.45
C GLU A 41 5.93 2.07 -7.81
N ALA A 42 5.73 0.81 -8.20
CA ALA A 42 4.74 -0.08 -7.61
C ALA A 42 5.20 -0.63 -6.25
N LEU A 43 4.25 -1.05 -5.41
CA LEU A 43 4.55 -1.73 -4.15
C LEU A 43 5.23 -3.08 -4.42
N SER A 44 6.42 -3.29 -3.87
CA SER A 44 7.14 -4.55 -4.04
C SER A 44 6.53 -5.69 -3.22
N VAL A 45 6.19 -6.79 -3.91
CA VAL A 45 5.75 -8.05 -3.31
C VAL A 45 6.87 -9.08 -3.43
N THR A 46 7.46 -9.50 -2.32
CA THR A 46 8.52 -10.51 -2.29
C THR A 46 8.13 -11.65 -1.37
N GLY A 47 8.08 -12.88 -1.89
CA GLY A 47 7.71 -14.07 -1.11
C GLY A 47 6.32 -13.95 -0.47
N GLY A 48 5.37 -13.32 -1.15
CA GLY A 48 4.00 -13.09 -0.66
C GLY A 48 3.87 -12.00 0.41
N HIS A 49 4.92 -11.21 0.65
CA HIS A 49 4.92 -10.13 1.64
C HIS A 49 5.23 -8.80 0.99
N CYS A 50 4.56 -7.74 1.46
CA CYS A 50 4.87 -6.36 1.13
C CYS A 50 5.65 -5.72 2.29
N ARG A 51 6.44 -4.69 1.99
CA ARG A 51 7.11 -3.86 3.00
C ARG A 51 6.81 -2.39 2.74
N PRO A 52 6.68 -1.56 3.79
CA PRO A 52 6.62 -0.12 3.65
C PRO A 52 7.82 0.42 2.86
N ALA A 53 7.62 1.49 2.10
CA ALA A 53 8.72 2.11 1.37
C ALA A 53 9.73 2.74 2.32
N GLU A 54 11.02 2.62 2.00
CA GLU A 54 12.13 3.30 2.69
C GLU A 54 12.28 4.74 2.18
N LYS A 55 11.16 5.46 2.08
CA LYS A 55 11.05 6.87 1.65
C LYS A 55 10.17 7.64 2.64
N PRO A 56 10.34 8.96 2.81
CA PRO A 56 9.47 9.76 3.68
C PRO A 56 7.99 9.64 3.31
N GLY A 57 7.11 9.68 4.31
CA GLY A 57 5.66 9.60 4.11
C GLY A 57 5.21 8.19 3.72
N ILE A 58 4.33 8.12 2.71
CA ILE A 58 3.80 6.86 2.15
C ILE A 58 4.58 6.37 0.92
N GLY A 59 5.67 7.06 0.55
CA GLY A 59 6.56 6.65 -0.55
C GLY A 59 5.95 6.69 -1.96
N ILE A 60 4.74 7.24 -2.13
CA ILE A 60 4.09 7.38 -3.43
C ILE A 60 4.64 8.58 -4.19
N GLU A 61 5.00 8.33 -5.44
CA GLU A 61 5.28 9.33 -6.47
C GLU A 61 4.42 9.02 -7.69
N TRP A 62 3.92 10.04 -8.39
CA TRP A 62 3.08 9.86 -9.57
C TRP A 62 3.91 9.59 -10.83
N ASN A 63 3.41 8.74 -11.70
CA ASN A 63 3.85 8.69 -13.09
C ASN A 63 3.08 9.76 -13.87
N ASP A 64 3.63 10.98 -13.93
CA ASP A 64 2.96 12.15 -14.53
C ASP A 64 2.46 11.87 -15.96
N ARG A 65 3.25 11.15 -16.78
CA ARG A 65 2.84 10.77 -18.14
C ARG A 65 1.60 9.87 -18.15
N ALA A 66 1.51 8.93 -17.21
CA ALA A 66 0.36 8.05 -17.10
C ALA A 66 -0.85 8.79 -16.54
N VAL A 67 -0.65 9.66 -15.54
CA VAL A 67 -1.69 10.54 -15.01
C VAL A 67 -2.27 11.41 -16.15
N ASP A 68 -1.43 12.04 -16.96
CA ASP A 68 -1.88 12.83 -18.12
C ASP A 68 -2.66 11.99 -19.15
N LYS A 69 -2.22 10.74 -19.37
CA LYS A 69 -2.87 9.82 -20.33
C LYS A 69 -4.27 9.38 -19.87
N TYR A 70 -4.43 9.14 -18.57
CA TYR A 70 -5.65 8.58 -17.97
C TYR A 70 -6.53 9.62 -17.25
N GLY A 71 -6.07 10.87 -17.17
CA GLY A 71 -6.79 11.99 -16.60
C GLY A 71 -8.07 12.31 -17.37
N VAL A 72 -9.03 12.92 -16.65
CA VAL A 72 -10.36 13.28 -17.17
C VAL A 72 -10.43 14.79 -17.44
#